data_AF-A0A7C5ELA8-F1
#
_entry.id   AF-A0A7C5ELA8-F1
#
_cell.length_a   1.000
_cell.length_b   1.000
_cell.length_c   1.000
_cell.angle_alpha   90.00
_cell.angle_beta   90.00
_cell.angle_gamma   90.00
#
_symmetry.space_group_name_H-M   'P 1'
#
loop_
_entity.id
_entity.type
_entity.pdbx_description
1 polymer ?
#
loop_
_entity_poly.entity_id
_entity_poly.type
_entity_poly.pdbx_seq_one_letter_code
_entity_poly.pdbx_strand_id
1 'polypeptide(L)'
;MFPLLMMLSIFVIFYFLLIRPQQKKAKEHRQFLENLKRGDRIITAGGIVGEIVSISDQVLTVEIADKVRVEVGRAYVAGFAPKK
;
A
#
# COMPACT_ATOMS: atom_id res chain seq x y z
N MET A 1 6.88 10.04 43.06
CA MET A 1 7.79 9.25 42.18
C MET A 1 7.05 8.11 41.46
N PHE A 2 6.31 7.25 42.17
CA PHE A 2 5.46 6.19 41.59
C PHE A 2 4.49 6.60 40.45
N PRO A 3 3.72 7.72 40.54
CA PRO A 3 2.78 8.10 39.47
C PRO A 3 3.45 8.51 38.14
N LEU A 4 4.68 9.06 38.21
CA LEU A 4 5.45 9.42 37.02
C LEU A 4 5.91 8.16 36.26
N LEU A 5 6.22 7.09 37.02
CA LEU A 5 6.63 5.79 36.50
C LEU A 5 5.46 5.09 35.79
N MET A 6 4.26 5.09 36.39
CA MET A 6 3.04 4.57 35.74
C MET A 6 2.69 5.34 34.45
N MET A 7 2.80 6.66 34.46
CA MET A 7 2.55 7.49 33.27
C MET A 7 3.51 7.12 32.14
N LEU A 8 4.80 6.99 32.43
CA LEU A 8 5.82 6.59 31.46
C LEU A 8 5.54 5.19 30.89
N SER A 9 5.15 4.23 31.73
CA SER A 9 4.81 2.87 31.28
C SER A 9 3.67 2.85 30.27
N ILE A 10 2.61 3.64 30.50
CA ILE A 10 1.47 3.74 29.59
C ILE A 10 1.91 4.28 28.22
N PHE A 11 2.71 5.36 28.19
CA PHE A 11 3.24 5.91 26.94
C PHE A 11 4.09 4.90 26.16
N VAL A 12 4.95 4.15 26.86
CA VAL A 12 5.78 3.11 26.22
C VAL A 12 4.91 2.01 25.61
N ILE A 13 3.88 1.56 26.32
CA ILE A 13 2.97 0.51 25.81
C ILE A 13 2.21 1.01 24.58
N PHE A 14 1.61 2.21 24.63
CA PHE A 14 0.89 2.78 23.49
C PHE A 14 1.81 3.07 22.29
N TYR A 15 3.03 3.55 22.53
CA TYR A 15 4.03 3.74 21.48
C TYR A 15 4.31 2.42 20.74
N PHE A 16 4.56 1.34 21.49
CA PHE A 16 4.81 0.03 20.89
C PHE A 16 3.58 -0.55 20.20
N LEU A 17 2.38 -0.34 20.74
CA LEU A 17 1.14 -0.88 20.16
C LEU A 17 0.64 -0.13 18.93
N LEU A 18 0.88 1.18 18.80
CA LEU A 18 0.33 1.97 17.69
C LEU A 18 1.39 2.31 16.65
N ILE A 19 2.53 2.84 17.07
CA ILE A 19 3.53 3.41 16.14
C ILE A 19 4.30 2.30 15.43
N ARG A 20 4.73 1.27 16.15
CA ARG A 20 5.47 0.14 15.55
C ARG A 20 4.66 -0.58 14.45
N PRO A 21 3.39 -0.99 14.64
CA PRO A 21 2.63 -1.63 13.58
C PRO A 21 2.29 -0.67 12.43
N GLN A 22 2.06 0.63 12.69
CA GLN A 22 1.86 1.60 11.62
C GLN A 22 3.11 1.74 10.72
N GLN A 23 4.29 1.84 11.31
CA GLN A 23 5.55 1.88 10.57
C GLN A 23 5.76 0.61 9.75
N LYS A 24 5.44 -0.56 10.32
CA LYS A 24 5.52 -1.85 9.61
C LYS A 24 4.60 -1.87 8.38
N LYS A 25 3.32 -1.51 8.54
CA LYS A 25 2.36 -1.44 7.43
C LYS A 25 2.79 -0.46 6.34
N ALA A 26 3.31 0.72 6.71
CA ALA A 26 3.79 1.70 5.73
C ALA A 26 5.00 1.16 4.94
N LYS A 27 5.92 0.47 5.62
CA LYS A 27 7.07 -0.17 4.97
C LYS A 27 6.64 -1.29 4.02
N GLU A 28 5.73 -2.16 4.46
CA GLU A 28 5.16 -3.24 3.63
C GLU A 28 4.45 -2.68 2.40
N HIS A 29 3.66 -1.62 2.56
CA HIS A 29 2.98 -0.98 1.44
C HIS A 29 3.96 -0.37 0.43
N ARG A 30 5.02 0.32 0.89
CA ARG A 30 6.08 0.83 0.00
C ARG A 30 6.76 -0.29 -0.77
N GLN A 31 7.12 -1.38 -0.09
CA GLN A 31 7.74 -2.55 -0.73
C GLN A 31 6.80 -3.21 -1.75
N PHE A 32 5.51 -3.29 -1.46
CA PHE A 32 4.51 -3.77 -2.41
C PHE A 32 4.49 -2.92 -3.68
N LEU A 33 4.45 -1.59 -3.54
CA LEU A 33 4.45 -0.67 -4.69
C LEU A 33 5.73 -0.76 -5.52
N GLU A 34 6.88 -0.93 -4.87
CA GLU A 34 8.18 -1.12 -5.52
C GLU A 34 8.24 -2.43 -6.32
N ASN A 35 7.60 -3.49 -5.82
CA ASN A 35 7.57 -4.82 -6.45
C ASN A 35 6.60 -4.95 -7.62
N LEU A 36 5.77 -3.93 -7.89
CA LEU A 36 4.87 -3.94 -9.05
C LEU A 36 5.68 -4.00 -10.36
N LYS A 37 5.25 -4.87 -11.26
CA LYS A 37 5.86 -5.05 -12.59
C LYS A 37 4.80 -5.10 -13.69
N ARG A 38 5.24 -4.88 -14.92
CA ARG A 38 4.40 -5.04 -16.11
C ARG A 38 3.86 -6.48 -16.17
N GLY A 39 2.58 -6.62 -16.51
CA GLY A 39 1.86 -7.90 -16.52
C GLY A 39 1.22 -8.27 -15.19
N ASP A 40 1.49 -7.53 -14.11
CA ASP A 40 0.78 -7.76 -12.85
C ASP A 40 -0.67 -7.31 -12.96
N ARG A 41 -1.57 -8.17 -12.48
CA ARG A 41 -2.98 -7.84 -12.35
C ARG A 41 -3.23 -7.23 -10.97
N ILE A 42 -3.77 -6.02 -10.95
CA ILE A 42 -3.92 -5.22 -9.74
C ILE A 42 -5.36 -4.78 -9.51
N ILE A 43 -5.65 -4.41 -8.28
CA ILE A 43 -6.85 -3.68 -7.88
C ILE A 43 -6.46 -2.31 -7.32
N THR A 44 -7.11 -1.26 -7.78
CA THR A 44 -6.91 0.10 -7.26
C THR A 44 -7.73 0.33 -6.00
N ALA A 45 -7.42 1.38 -5.24
CA ALA A 45 -8.18 1.79 -4.05
C ALA A 45 -9.67 2.08 -4.36
N GLY A 46 -10.00 2.44 -5.60
CA GLY A 46 -11.37 2.63 -6.08
C GLY A 46 -12.07 1.35 -6.54
N GLY A 47 -11.42 0.19 -6.45
CA GLY A 47 -11.98 -1.11 -6.86
C GLY A 47 -11.82 -1.45 -8.33
N ILE A 48 -11.07 -0.66 -9.10
CA ILE A 48 -10.83 -0.95 -10.53
C ILE A 48 -9.81 -2.08 -10.65
N VAL A 49 -10.13 -3.10 -11.44
CA VAL A 49 -9.25 -4.23 -11.72
C VAL A 49 -8.71 -4.11 -13.13
N GLY A 50 -7.40 -4.31 -13.29
CA GLY A 50 -6.75 -4.29 -14.60
C GLY A 50 -5.34 -4.86 -14.56
N GLU A 51 -4.67 -4.84 -15.70
CA GLU A 51 -3.30 -5.32 -15.87
C GLU A 51 -2.34 -4.15 -16.13
N ILE A 52 -1.19 -4.15 -15.47
CA ILE A 52 -0.18 -3.11 -15.67
C ILE A 52 0.48 -3.31 -17.04
N VAL A 53 0.31 -2.35 -17.94
CA VAL A 53 0.95 -2.36 -19.27
C VAL A 53 2.23 -1.53 -19.33
N SER A 54 2.36 -0.54 -18.46
CA SER A 54 3.56 0.30 -18.34
C SER A 54 3.71 0.82 -16.91
N ILE A 55 4.96 1.03 -16.49
CA ILE A 55 5.31 1.59 -15.19
C ILE A 55 6.18 2.82 -15.41
N SER A 56 5.75 3.94 -14.85
CA SER A 56 6.57 5.14 -14.62
C SER A 56 6.73 5.35 -13.11
N ASP A 57 7.48 6.37 -12.69
CA ASP A 57 7.80 6.55 -11.27
C ASP A 57 6.56 6.69 -10.39
N GLN A 58 5.69 7.64 -10.72
CA GLN A 58 4.50 7.98 -9.92
C GLN A 58 3.19 7.46 -10.50
N VAL A 59 3.19 7.08 -11.78
CA VAL A 59 1.99 6.72 -12.54
C VAL A 59 2.19 5.37 -13.22
N LEU A 60 1.15 4.56 -13.21
CA LEU A 60 1.07 3.26 -13.89
C LEU A 60 0.03 3.37 -14.99
N THR A 61 0.34 2.84 -16.17
CA THR A 61 -0.68 2.64 -17.20
C THR A 61 -1.28 1.26 -16.99
N VAL A 62 -2.59 1.21 -16.80
CA VAL A 62 -3.34 -0.01 -16.50
C VAL A 62 -4.38 -0.23 -17.60
N GLU A 63 -4.39 -1.42 -18.17
CA GLU A 63 -5.40 -1.85 -19.13
C GLU A 63 -6.56 -2.53 -18.40
N ILE A 64 -7.77 -1.98 -18.54
CA ILE A 64 -8.96 -2.39 -17.77
C ILE A 64 -10.02 -3.10 -18.64
N ALA A 65 -9.93 -2.93 -19.95
CA ALA A 65 -10.71 -3.62 -20.97
C ALA A 65 -9.93 -3.58 -22.30
N ASP A 66 -10.39 -4.31 -23.32
CA ASP A 66 -9.71 -4.37 -24.63
C ASP A 66 -9.44 -2.95 -25.17
N LYS A 67 -8.15 -2.60 -25.31
CA LYS A 67 -7.66 -1.29 -25.78
C LYS A 67 -8.07 -0.10 -24.90
N VAL A 68 -8.62 -0.32 -23.71
CA VAL A 68 -8.95 0.75 -22.75
C VAL A 68 -7.88 0.83 -21.68
N ARG A 69 -7.09 1.90 -21.74
CA ARG A 69 -5.99 2.16 -20.80
C ARG A 69 -6.25 3.41 -20.00
N VAL A 70 -5.94 3.34 -18.72
CA VAL A 70 -6.07 4.44 -17.77
C VAL A 70 -4.76 4.65 -17.03
N GLU A 71 -4.51 5.88 -16.62
CA GLU A 71 -3.40 6.22 -15.75
C GLU A 71 -3.85 6.18 -14.30
N VAL A 72 -3.11 5.45 -13.48
CA VAL A 72 -3.37 5.28 -12.05
C VAL A 72 -2.12 5.68 -11.29
N GLY A 73 -2.27 6.55 -10.29
CA GLY A 73 -1.15 6.86 -9.41
C GLY A 73 -0.69 5.60 -8.68
N ARG A 74 0.63 5.33 -8.68
CA ARG A 74 1.24 4.15 -8.07
C ARG A 74 0.82 3.98 -6.60
N ALA A 75 0.71 5.09 -5.87
CA ALA A 75 0.25 5.11 -4.48
C ALA A 75 -1.20 4.64 -4.25
N TYR A 76 -2.02 4.56 -5.31
CA TYR A 76 -3.43 4.16 -5.23
C TYR A 76 -3.67 2.70 -5.63
N VAL A 77 -2.61 1.89 -5.75
CA VAL A 77 -2.75 0.45 -5.93
C VAL A 77 -2.98 -0.21 -4.57
N ALA A 78 -4.14 -0.85 -4.41
CA ALA A 78 -4.54 -1.48 -3.15
C ALA A 78 -3.94 -2.88 -2.98
N GLY A 79 -3.67 -3.59 -4.07
CA GLY A 79 -3.14 -4.95 -4.01
C GLY A 79 -3.10 -5.65 -5.36
N PHE A 80 -2.64 -6.90 -5.35
CA PHE A 80 -2.84 -7.81 -6.47
C PHE A 80 -4.31 -8.21 -6.58
N ALA A 81 -4.84 -8.23 -7.80
CA ALA A 81 -6.17 -8.73 -8.04
C ALA A 81 -6.18 -10.27 -7.96
N PRO A 82 -7.28 -10.88 -7.50
CA PRO A 82 -7.43 -12.33 -7.56
C PRO A 82 -7.29 -12.84 -8.99
N LYS A 83 -6.63 -13.99 -9.14
CA LYS A 83 -6.59 -14.70 -10.42
C LYS A 83 -8.03 -15.10 -10.79
N LYS A 84 -8.37 -14.95 -12.07
CA LYS A 84 -9.64 -15.44 -12.62
C LYS A 84 -9.72 -16.96 -12.44
#